data_AF-A0A317EKJ8-F1
#
_entry.id   AF-A0A317EKJ8-F1
#
_cell.length_a   1.000
_cell.length_b   1.000
_cell.length_c   1.000
_cell.angle_alpha   90.00
_cell.angle_beta   90.00
_cell.angle_gamma   90.00
#
_symmetry.space_group_name_H-M   'P 1'
#
loop_
_entity.id
_entity.type
_entity.pdbx_description
1 polymer ?
#
loop_
_entity_poly.entity_id
_entity_poly.type
_entity_poly.pdbx_seq_one_letter_code
_entity_poly.pdbx_strand_id
1 'polypeptide(L)'
;MEIRNQYTGIIVASTVLICWFTTLYFLLTWDFSWTNPLVYLLIFVQMHLYTGLFITAHDAMHGTISINKSLNNFFGSVAVFLYAGFFYSTLFTKHHKHHKHVHTAEDPDYANHGFWRWYLSFMLNYVNVIQLLIMAVAFNVLKIWVDQTNLLLFWVLPSLMSTFQLFYFGTYLPHKGEHDNEYQSSTIQKNHFVAFITCYFFGYHLEHHQKPNMPWWQLHKTKS
;
A
#
# COMPACT_ATOMS: atom_id res chain seq x y z
N MET A 1 15.86 -24.87 -6.49
CA MET A 1 16.04 -23.49 -5.97
C MET A 1 16.29 -22.61 -7.18
N GLU A 2 15.24 -22.05 -7.78
CA GLU A 2 15.43 -21.06 -8.86
C GLU A 2 16.27 -19.93 -8.28
N ILE A 3 17.36 -19.59 -8.95
CA ILE A 3 18.19 -18.44 -8.61
C ILE A 3 17.29 -17.21 -8.79
N ARG A 4 16.68 -16.76 -7.69
CA ARG A 4 15.94 -15.51 -7.65
C ARG A 4 16.92 -14.44 -8.10
N ASN A 5 16.70 -13.84 -9.27
CA ASN A 5 17.55 -12.77 -9.75
C ASN A 5 17.55 -11.67 -8.67
N GLN A 6 18.70 -11.48 -8.03
CA GLN A 6 18.89 -10.61 -6.87
C GLN A 6 18.43 -9.17 -7.14
N TYR A 7 18.35 -8.78 -8.41
CA TYR A 7 18.02 -7.42 -8.83
C TYR A 7 16.55 -7.23 -9.20
N THR A 8 15.76 -8.29 -9.41
CA THR A 8 14.37 -8.12 -9.86
C THR A 8 13.53 -7.32 -8.86
N GLY A 9 13.63 -7.61 -7.56
CA GLY A 9 12.88 -6.86 -6.55
C GLY A 9 13.31 -5.40 -6.46
N ILE A 10 14.61 -5.12 -6.60
CA ILE A 10 15.15 -3.75 -6.66
C ILE A 10 14.60 -3.00 -7.87
N ILE A 11 14.57 -3.64 -9.05
CA ILE A 11 14.01 -3.05 -10.27
C ILE A 11 12.53 -2.74 -10.07
N VAL A 12 11.74 -3.69 -9.57
CA VAL A 12 10.30 -3.48 -9.35
C VAL A 12 10.03 -2.36 -8.36
N ALA A 13 10.70 -2.36 -7.20
CA ALA A 13 10.56 -1.31 -6.19
C ALA A 13 10.96 0.06 -6.75
N SER A 14 12.06 0.13 -7.50
CA SER A 14 12.53 1.36 -8.14
C SER A 14 11.54 1.86 -9.20
N THR A 15 10.97 0.97 -10.01
CA THR A 15 9.95 1.32 -11.00
C THR A 15 8.73 1.94 -10.34
N VAL A 16 8.22 1.35 -9.26
CA VAL A 16 7.07 1.91 -8.53
C VAL A 16 7.39 3.31 -7.98
N LEU A 17 8.55 3.46 -7.33
CA LEU A 17 8.99 4.75 -6.78
C LEU A 17 9.17 5.82 -7.86
N ILE A 18 9.82 5.48 -8.97
CA ILE A 18 10.07 6.39 -10.08
C ILE A 18 8.75 6.77 -10.75
N CYS A 19 7.85 5.82 -11.01
CA CYS A 19 6.53 6.10 -11.58
C CYS A 19 5.73 7.02 -10.66
N TRP A 20 5.64 6.71 -9.37
CA TRP A 20 4.95 7.55 -8.39
C TRP A 20 5.50 8.98 -8.36
N PHE A 21 6.82 9.12 -8.26
CA PHE A 21 7.47 10.43 -8.17
C PHE A 21 7.32 11.22 -9.46
N THR A 22 7.54 10.59 -10.61
CA THR A 22 7.45 11.23 -11.92
C THR A 22 6.02 11.70 -12.20
N THR A 23 5.02 10.84 -11.97
CA THR A 23 3.61 11.21 -12.15
C THR A 23 3.22 12.33 -11.19
N LEU A 24 3.60 12.23 -9.92
CA LEU A 24 3.32 13.28 -8.94
C LEU A 24 3.96 14.62 -9.34
N TYR A 25 5.24 14.62 -9.72
CA TYR A 25 5.95 15.83 -10.14
C TYR A 25 5.22 16.53 -11.29
N PHE A 26 4.88 15.79 -12.35
CA PHE A 26 4.15 16.38 -13.48
C PHE A 26 2.79 16.93 -13.05
N LEU A 27 2.02 16.16 -12.27
CA LEU A 27 0.71 16.59 -11.77
C LEU A 27 0.78 17.83 -10.89
N LEU A 28 1.81 17.96 -10.05
CA LEU A 28 1.99 19.14 -9.19
C LEU A 28 2.35 20.39 -9.99
N THR A 29 3.03 20.24 -11.13
CA THR A 29 3.36 21.35 -12.05
C THR A 29 2.33 21.58 -13.16
N TRP A 30 1.27 20.76 -13.22
CA TRP A 30 0.32 20.79 -14.32
C TRP A 30 -0.75 21.88 -14.09
N ASP A 31 -0.91 22.75 -15.08
CA ASP A 31 -2.06 23.66 -15.17
C ASP A 31 -3.28 22.90 -15.73
N PHE A 32 -4.06 22.30 -14.83
CA PHE A 32 -5.19 21.46 -15.19
C PHE A 32 -6.51 22.25 -15.28
N SER A 33 -7.48 21.73 -16.03
CA SER A 33 -8.85 22.25 -16.05
C SER A 33 -9.83 21.19 -15.53
N TRP A 34 -10.82 21.60 -14.73
CA TRP A 34 -11.91 20.72 -14.26
C TRP A 34 -12.73 20.07 -15.39
N THR A 35 -12.72 20.68 -16.58
CA THR A 35 -13.37 20.12 -17.77
C THR A 35 -12.52 19.04 -18.47
N ASN A 36 -11.25 18.90 -18.08
CA ASN A 36 -10.37 17.90 -18.66
C ASN A 36 -10.61 16.53 -17.98
N PRO A 37 -11.14 15.52 -18.69
CA PRO A 37 -11.42 14.21 -18.11
C PRO A 37 -10.15 13.49 -17.61
N LEU A 38 -8.97 13.83 -18.12
CA LEU A 38 -7.71 13.23 -17.68
C LEU A 38 -7.39 13.54 -16.22
N VAL A 39 -7.90 14.63 -15.66
CA VAL A 39 -7.70 14.98 -14.24
C VAL A 39 -8.20 13.86 -13.33
N TYR A 40 -9.42 13.40 -13.57
CA TYR A 40 -10.04 12.36 -12.76
C TYR A 40 -9.33 11.02 -12.94
N LEU A 41 -8.97 10.66 -14.18
CA LEU A 41 -8.19 9.45 -14.45
C LEU A 41 -6.84 9.48 -13.72
N LEU A 42 -6.14 10.60 -13.77
CA LEU A 42 -4.81 10.74 -13.17
C LEU A 42 -4.86 10.75 -11.63
N ILE A 43 -5.96 11.18 -11.00
CA ILE A 43 -6.19 10.98 -9.57
C ILE A 43 -6.19 9.47 -9.24
N PHE A 44 -6.88 8.64 -10.03
CA PHE A 44 -6.88 7.19 -9.83
C PHE A 44 -5.53 6.53 -10.14
N VAL A 45 -4.82 7.00 -11.18
CA VAL A 45 -3.46 6.54 -11.47
C VAL A 45 -2.53 6.85 -10.32
N GLN A 46 -2.57 8.08 -9.80
CA GLN A 46 -1.74 8.49 -8.67
C GLN A 46 -2.11 7.74 -7.40
N MET A 47 -3.41 7.48 -7.15
CA MET A 47 -3.89 6.66 -6.05
C MET A 47 -3.33 5.23 -6.15
N HIS A 48 -3.39 4.63 -7.33
CA HIS A 48 -2.85 3.29 -7.57
C HIS A 48 -1.33 3.26 -7.31
N LEU A 49 -0.59 4.28 -7.73
CA LEU A 49 0.84 4.39 -7.44
C LEU A 49 1.14 4.57 -5.95
N TYR A 50 0.29 5.29 -5.20
CA TYR A 50 0.37 5.33 -3.74
C TYR A 50 0.16 3.96 -3.11
N THR A 51 -0.85 3.21 -3.55
CA THR A 51 -1.03 1.81 -3.14
C THR A 51 0.23 1.00 -3.44
N GLY A 52 0.86 1.22 -4.59
CA GLY A 52 2.14 0.61 -4.96
C GLY A 52 3.29 0.91 -4.00
N LEU A 53 3.38 2.14 -3.47
CA LEU A 53 4.37 2.48 -2.43
C LEU A 53 4.17 1.61 -1.18
N PHE A 54 2.93 1.50 -0.71
CA PHE A 54 2.64 0.68 0.47
C PHE A 54 2.93 -0.80 0.21
N ILE A 55 2.53 -1.33 -0.95
CA ILE A 55 2.82 -2.72 -1.34
C ILE A 55 4.32 -2.97 -1.46
N THR A 56 5.09 -2.00 -1.95
CA THR A 56 6.57 -2.08 -1.95
C THR A 56 7.10 -2.23 -0.53
N ALA A 57 6.62 -1.40 0.41
CA ALA A 57 7.06 -1.53 1.79
C ALA A 57 6.60 -2.81 2.46
N HIS A 58 5.39 -3.27 2.16
CA HIS A 58 4.88 -4.55 2.62
C HIS A 58 5.78 -5.70 2.16
N ASP A 59 6.16 -5.75 0.88
CA ASP A 59 7.08 -6.76 0.35
C ASP A 59 8.47 -6.67 1.02
N ALA A 60 8.93 -5.47 1.35
CA ALA A 60 10.12 -5.29 2.17
C ALA A 60 9.94 -5.90 3.57
N MET A 61 8.76 -5.80 4.19
CA MET A 61 8.51 -6.42 5.51
C MET A 61 8.64 -7.95 5.45
N HIS A 62 8.36 -8.57 4.30
CA HIS A 62 8.64 -9.99 4.08
C HIS A 62 10.05 -10.30 3.57
N GLY A 63 10.90 -9.29 3.38
CA GLY A 63 12.27 -9.46 2.89
C GLY A 63 12.34 -9.87 1.41
N THR A 64 11.31 -9.60 0.62
CA THR A 64 11.22 -10.12 -0.77
C THR A 64 11.84 -9.19 -1.82
N ILE A 65 12.20 -7.94 -1.46
CA ILE A 65 12.86 -6.99 -2.38
C ILE A 65 14.32 -7.37 -2.64
N SER A 66 15.08 -7.67 -1.58
CA SER A 66 16.52 -7.98 -1.70
C SER A 66 17.00 -8.93 -0.62
N ILE A 67 17.95 -9.79 -0.97
CA ILE A 67 18.69 -10.64 -0.01
C ILE A 67 19.53 -9.78 0.95
N ASN A 68 20.01 -8.62 0.49
CA ASN A 68 20.68 -7.66 1.35
C ASN A 68 19.64 -6.96 2.23
N LYS A 69 19.62 -7.29 3.52
CA LYS A 69 18.67 -6.74 4.50
C LYS A 69 18.68 -5.21 4.58
N SER A 70 19.86 -4.59 4.49
CA SER A 70 19.98 -3.13 4.52
C SER A 70 19.31 -2.50 3.31
N LEU A 71 19.54 -3.07 2.13
CA LEU A 71 18.94 -2.58 0.88
C LEU A 71 17.44 -2.83 0.84
N ASN A 72 16.98 -4.00 1.28
CA ASN A 72 15.56 -4.31 1.43
C ASN A 72 14.85 -3.30 2.34
N ASN A 73 15.40 -3.07 3.53
CA ASN A 73 14.83 -2.16 4.51
C ASN A 73 14.90 -0.70 4.05
N PHE A 74 15.91 -0.33 3.25
CA PHE A 74 15.99 0.99 2.63
C PHE A 74 14.79 1.25 1.71
N PHE A 75 14.52 0.34 0.76
CA PHE A 75 13.37 0.47 -0.13
C PHE A 75 12.05 0.51 0.64
N GLY A 76 11.90 -0.38 1.64
CA GLY A 76 10.71 -0.37 2.49
C GLY A 76 10.52 0.95 3.23
N SER A 77 11.59 1.46 3.86
CA SER A 77 11.55 2.71 4.63
C SER A 77 11.26 3.93 3.76
N VAL A 78 11.91 4.03 2.59
CA VAL A 78 11.65 5.12 1.64
C VAL A 78 10.19 5.07 1.17
N ALA A 79 9.67 3.90 0.83
CA ALA A 79 8.32 3.77 0.29
C ALA A 79 7.23 4.16 1.30
N VAL A 80 7.29 3.68 2.55
CA VAL A 80 6.28 4.07 3.57
C VAL A 80 6.47 5.49 4.11
N PHE A 81 7.69 6.02 4.08
CA PHE A 81 7.90 7.42 4.43
C PHE A 81 7.31 8.35 3.36
N LEU A 82 7.52 8.06 2.08
CA LEU A 82 6.89 8.82 0.98
C LEU A 82 5.38 8.65 0.92
N TYR A 83 4.86 7.50 1.35
CA TYR A 83 3.42 7.23 1.39
C TYR A 83 2.67 8.21 2.33
N ALA A 84 3.09 8.30 3.60
CA ALA A 84 2.44 9.18 4.59
C ALA A 84 3.31 9.49 5.82
N GLY A 85 4.63 9.52 5.69
CA GLY A 85 5.55 9.75 6.81
C GLY A 85 5.54 8.62 7.85
N PHE A 86 5.23 7.39 7.43
CA PHE A 86 5.24 6.23 8.32
C PHE A 86 6.65 5.73 8.60
N PHE A 87 6.84 5.15 9.78
CA PHE A 87 8.07 4.49 10.17
C PHE A 87 8.01 2.99 9.89
N TYR A 88 8.97 2.50 9.11
CA TYR A 88 9.03 1.11 8.66
C TYR A 88 9.03 0.09 9.79
N SER A 89 9.77 0.33 10.88
CA SER A 89 9.84 -0.60 12.03
C SER A 89 8.48 -0.81 12.72
N THR A 90 7.68 0.26 12.83
CA THR A 90 6.34 0.20 13.40
C THR A 90 5.42 -0.64 12.53
N LEU A 91 5.41 -0.38 11.22
CA LEU A 91 4.60 -1.14 10.27
C LEU A 91 5.04 -2.60 10.20
N PHE A 92 6.35 -2.86 10.15
CA PHE A 92 6.91 -4.22 10.20
C PHE A 92 6.38 -5.00 11.40
N THR A 93 6.41 -4.39 12.59
CA THR A 93 5.95 -5.05 13.82
C THR A 93 4.45 -5.34 13.77
N LYS A 94 3.64 -4.37 13.35
CA LYS A 94 2.18 -4.53 13.26
C LYS A 94 1.79 -5.56 12.21
N HIS A 95 2.42 -5.52 11.06
CA HIS A 95 2.20 -6.45 9.96
C HIS A 95 2.47 -7.91 10.38
N HIS A 96 3.59 -8.17 11.06
CA HIS A 96 3.87 -9.51 11.58
C HIS A 96 2.90 -9.92 12.70
N LYS A 97 2.39 -8.96 13.49
CA LYS A 97 1.36 -9.23 14.49
C LYS A 97 0.06 -9.68 13.82
N HIS A 98 -0.35 -9.02 12.74
CA HIS A 98 -1.49 -9.41 11.92
C HIS A 98 -1.32 -10.85 11.38
N HIS A 99 -0.20 -11.15 10.73
CA HIS A 99 0.07 -12.51 10.23
C HIS A 99 0.03 -13.60 11.31
N LYS A 100 0.48 -13.29 12.53
CA LYS A 100 0.57 -14.25 13.64
C LYS A 100 -0.77 -14.44 14.38
N HIS A 101 -1.56 -13.38 14.47
CA HIS A 101 -2.74 -13.31 15.33
C HIS A 101 -4.02 -13.03 14.55
N VAL A 102 -4.03 -13.35 13.25
CA VAL A 102 -5.09 -13.00 12.30
C VAL A 102 -6.49 -13.27 12.86
N HIS A 103 -7.38 -12.30 12.72
CA HIS A 103 -8.78 -12.40 13.14
C HIS A 103 -8.97 -12.69 14.65
N THR A 104 -8.01 -12.26 15.48
CA THR A 104 -8.12 -12.26 16.95
C THR A 104 -8.07 -10.84 17.51
N ALA A 105 -8.35 -10.66 18.80
CA ALA A 105 -8.24 -9.36 19.46
C ALA A 105 -6.81 -8.77 19.48
N GLU A 106 -5.78 -9.58 19.18
CA GLU A 106 -4.40 -9.12 19.09
C GLU A 106 -4.00 -8.62 17.69
N ASP A 107 -4.79 -8.91 16.66
CA ASP A 107 -4.56 -8.45 15.29
C ASP A 107 -4.83 -6.93 15.18
N PRO A 108 -3.82 -6.11 14.82
CA PRO A 108 -4.04 -4.66 14.64
C PRO A 108 -4.98 -4.34 13.48
N ASP A 109 -5.18 -5.27 12.55
CA ASP A 109 -6.00 -5.11 11.36
C ASP A 109 -7.37 -5.73 11.51
N TYR A 110 -7.72 -6.27 12.69
CA TYR A 110 -9.03 -6.83 12.96
C TYR A 110 -9.86 -5.93 13.88
N ALA A 111 -11.15 -5.80 13.58
CA ALA A 111 -12.14 -5.21 14.47
C ALA A 111 -13.49 -5.91 14.33
N ASN A 112 -14.09 -6.31 15.45
CA ASN A 112 -15.32 -7.11 15.49
C ASN A 112 -16.60 -6.29 15.26
N HIS A 113 -16.53 -5.22 14.48
CA HIS A 113 -17.59 -4.22 14.32
C HIS A 113 -17.71 -3.81 12.84
N GLY A 114 -18.92 -3.41 12.40
CA GLY A 114 -19.23 -3.17 10.99
C GLY A 114 -18.27 -2.23 10.23
N PHE A 115 -18.30 -2.33 8.89
CA PHE A 115 -17.34 -1.74 7.93
C PHE A 115 -16.66 -0.42 8.37
N TRP A 116 -17.44 0.62 8.68
CA TRP A 116 -16.90 1.95 9.00
C TRP A 116 -16.12 2.00 10.30
N ARG A 117 -16.54 1.24 11.33
CA ARG A 117 -15.81 1.17 12.60
C ARG A 117 -14.51 0.43 12.43
N TRP A 118 -14.50 -0.62 11.61
CA TRP A 118 -13.28 -1.33 11.27
C TRP A 118 -12.31 -0.44 10.49
N TYR A 119 -12.79 0.29 9.48
CA TYR A 119 -11.96 1.26 8.77
C TYR A 119 -11.34 2.30 9.71
N LEU A 120 -12.13 2.87 10.63
CA LEU A 120 -11.61 3.83 11.61
C LEU A 120 -10.58 3.20 12.55
N SER A 121 -10.82 1.98 13.04
CA SER A 121 -9.87 1.23 13.87
C SER A 121 -8.54 1.01 13.15
N PHE A 122 -8.61 0.57 11.88
CA PHE A 122 -7.44 0.43 11.01
C PHE A 122 -6.67 1.75 10.89
N MET A 123 -7.36 2.84 10.55
CA MET A 123 -6.73 4.16 10.42
C MET A 123 -6.08 4.64 11.71
N LEU A 124 -6.75 4.49 12.86
CA LEU A 124 -6.21 4.92 14.17
C LEU A 124 -5.06 4.04 14.66
N ASN A 125 -4.97 2.80 14.19
CA ASN A 125 -3.82 1.96 14.46
C ASN A 125 -2.57 2.48 13.75
N TYR A 126 -2.67 3.03 12.55
CA TYR A 126 -1.49 3.41 11.78
C TYR A 126 -1.19 4.91 11.84
N VAL A 127 -2.21 5.75 11.73
CA VAL A 127 -2.08 7.21 11.68
C VAL A 127 -2.20 7.78 13.10
N ASN A 128 -1.10 8.33 13.60
CA ASN A 128 -1.09 9.11 14.84
C ASN A 128 -0.67 10.57 14.57
N VAL A 129 -0.62 11.37 15.65
CA VAL A 129 -0.31 12.80 15.59
C VAL A 129 1.03 13.09 14.90
N ILE A 130 2.03 12.21 15.03
CA ILE A 130 3.35 12.40 14.39
C ILE A 130 3.20 12.36 12.86
N GLN A 131 2.48 11.38 12.31
CA GLN A 131 2.22 11.31 10.86
C GLN A 131 1.46 12.55 10.39
N LEU A 132 0.43 12.97 11.13
CA LEU A 132 -0.32 14.19 10.80
C LEU A 132 0.57 15.44 10.80
N LEU A 133 1.49 15.57 11.76
CA LEU A 133 2.44 16.67 11.81
C LEU A 133 3.44 16.62 10.66
N ILE A 134 4.00 15.45 10.33
CA ILE A 134 4.92 15.29 9.19
C ILE A 134 4.21 15.72 7.90
N MET A 135 3.00 15.23 7.66
CA MET A 135 2.24 15.55 6.47
C MET A 135 1.82 17.03 6.44
N ALA A 136 1.45 17.62 7.58
CA ALA A 136 1.11 19.04 7.67
C ALA A 136 2.33 19.95 7.40
N VAL A 137 3.51 19.62 7.94
CA VAL A 137 4.74 20.36 7.66
C VAL A 137 5.10 20.24 6.18
N ALA A 138 5.10 19.02 5.64
CA ALA A 138 5.37 18.79 4.22
C ALA A 138 4.39 19.56 3.31
N PHE A 139 3.10 19.54 3.62
CA PHE A 139 2.09 20.32 2.89
C PHE A 139 2.41 21.81 2.87
N ASN A 140 2.67 22.41 4.03
CA ASN A 140 2.92 23.84 4.14
C ASN A 140 4.23 24.26 3.47
N VAL A 141 5.26 23.41 3.53
CA VAL A 141 6.52 23.64 2.81
C VAL A 141 6.30 23.57 1.30
N LEU A 142 5.65 22.53 0.79
CA LEU A 142 5.41 22.37 -0.66
C LEU A 142 4.52 23.49 -1.22
N LYS A 143 3.56 23.98 -0.44
CA LYS A 143 2.65 25.07 -0.81
C LYS A 143 3.37 26.39 -1.11
N ILE A 144 4.63 26.57 -0.69
CA ILE A 144 5.44 27.74 -1.04
C ILE A 144 5.68 27.82 -2.56
N TRP A 145 5.78 26.68 -3.24
CA TRP A 145 6.12 26.61 -4.67
C TRP A 145 5.04 25.95 -5.54
N VAL A 146 4.10 25.21 -4.95
CA VAL A 146 3.11 24.41 -5.66
C VAL A 146 1.70 24.94 -5.37
N ASP A 147 0.87 25.00 -6.41
CA ASP A 147 -0.54 25.38 -6.26
C ASP A 147 -1.25 24.48 -5.24
N GLN A 148 -2.04 25.10 -4.37
CA GLN A 148 -2.71 24.39 -3.29
C GLN A 148 -3.72 23.35 -3.83
N THR A 149 -4.38 23.66 -4.94
CA THR A 149 -5.35 22.76 -5.59
C THR A 149 -4.64 21.51 -6.09
N ASN A 150 -3.47 21.67 -6.72
CA ASN A 150 -2.66 20.54 -7.18
C ASN A 150 -2.20 19.66 -6.02
N LEU A 151 -1.75 20.26 -4.90
CA LEU A 151 -1.40 19.50 -3.69
C LEU A 151 -2.60 18.72 -3.15
N LEU A 152 -3.77 19.34 -3.07
CA LEU A 152 -4.96 18.67 -2.54
C LEU A 152 -5.43 17.53 -3.46
N LEU A 153 -5.47 17.74 -4.77
CA LEU A 153 -6.02 16.77 -5.72
C LEU A 153 -5.06 15.65 -6.09
N PHE A 154 -3.76 15.92 -6.19
CA PHE A 154 -2.79 14.96 -6.71
C PHE A 154 -1.83 14.41 -5.65
N TRP A 155 -1.69 15.07 -4.50
CA TRP A 155 -0.87 14.57 -3.41
C TRP A 155 -1.71 14.04 -2.24
N VAL A 156 -2.59 14.86 -1.66
CA VAL A 156 -3.39 14.51 -0.48
C VAL A 156 -4.50 13.52 -0.83
N LEU A 157 -5.39 13.87 -1.76
CA LEU A 157 -6.55 13.05 -2.09
C LEU A 157 -6.18 11.62 -2.52
N PRO A 158 -5.20 11.39 -3.41
CA PRO A 158 -4.86 10.04 -3.82
C PRO A 158 -4.22 9.22 -2.70
N SER A 159 -3.48 9.87 -1.78
CA SER A 159 -2.95 9.21 -0.58
C SER A 159 -4.10 8.70 0.30
N LEU A 160 -5.13 9.52 0.57
CA LEU A 160 -6.30 9.13 1.37
C LEU A 160 -7.18 8.09 0.68
N MET A 161 -7.35 8.19 -0.64
CA MET A 161 -8.08 7.16 -1.39
C MET A 161 -7.34 5.82 -1.35
N SER A 162 -6.01 5.84 -1.39
CA SER A 162 -5.21 4.61 -1.31
C SER A 162 -5.31 3.93 0.06
N THR A 163 -5.49 4.66 1.18
CA THR A 163 -5.70 4.02 2.49
C THR A 163 -7.01 3.24 2.51
N PHE A 164 -8.05 3.78 1.88
CA PHE A 164 -9.32 3.08 1.71
C PHE A 164 -9.17 1.86 0.78
N GLN A 165 -8.43 1.98 -0.32
CA GLN A 165 -8.15 0.87 -1.23
C GLN A 165 -7.42 -0.28 -0.52
N LEU A 166 -6.35 0.04 0.20
CA LEU A 166 -5.56 -0.92 0.99
C LEU A 166 -6.43 -1.60 2.04
N PHE A 167 -7.19 -0.83 2.83
CA PHE A 167 -8.11 -1.40 3.80
C PHE A 167 -9.14 -2.32 3.15
N TYR A 168 -9.79 -1.86 2.08
CA TYR A 168 -10.88 -2.62 1.47
C TYR A 168 -10.38 -3.94 0.88
N PHE A 169 -9.33 -3.91 0.06
CA PHE A 169 -8.86 -5.10 -0.67
C PHE A 169 -7.83 -5.93 0.09
N GLY A 170 -7.06 -5.32 0.99
CA GLY A 170 -5.99 -5.97 1.75
C GLY A 170 -6.36 -6.32 3.18
N THR A 171 -7.51 -5.88 3.70
CA THR A 171 -7.92 -6.16 5.09
C THR A 171 -9.39 -6.59 5.17
N TYR A 172 -10.33 -5.71 4.82
CA TYR A 172 -11.75 -5.97 5.02
C TYR A 172 -12.29 -7.10 4.15
N LEU A 173 -12.14 -6.99 2.83
CA LEU A 173 -12.67 -7.99 1.91
C LEU A 173 -12.10 -9.40 2.17
N PRO A 174 -10.78 -9.59 2.37
CA PRO A 174 -10.25 -10.92 2.61
C PRO A 174 -10.65 -11.50 3.96
N HIS A 175 -10.74 -10.71 5.03
CA HIS A 175 -10.95 -11.21 6.41
C HIS A 175 -12.36 -11.03 6.97
N LYS A 176 -13.31 -10.44 6.22
CA LYS A 176 -14.68 -10.30 6.72
C LYS A 176 -15.38 -11.65 6.76
N GLY A 177 -16.11 -11.90 7.85
CA GLY A 177 -16.92 -13.09 8.01
C GLY A 177 -16.13 -14.23 8.65
N GLU A 178 -16.63 -15.45 8.49
CA GLU A 178 -16.00 -16.64 9.05
C GLU A 178 -15.28 -17.43 7.95
N HIS A 179 -14.12 -17.97 8.28
CA HIS A 179 -13.27 -18.68 7.34
C HIS A 179 -12.84 -20.02 7.92
N ASP A 180 -12.91 -21.07 7.09
CA ASP A 180 -12.49 -22.43 7.45
C ASP A 180 -11.03 -22.70 7.08
N ASN A 181 -10.14 -21.75 7.42
CA ASN A 181 -8.69 -21.89 7.23
C ASN A 181 -7.89 -21.18 8.33
N GLU A 182 -6.63 -21.59 8.51
CA GLU A 182 -5.74 -21.08 9.56
C GLU A 182 -5.43 -19.58 9.44
N TYR A 183 -5.54 -19.01 8.23
CA TYR A 183 -5.23 -17.61 7.95
C TYR A 183 -6.45 -16.70 8.03
N GLN A 184 -7.62 -17.24 8.38
CA GLN A 184 -8.89 -16.54 8.48
C GLN A 184 -9.12 -15.54 7.34
N SER A 185 -8.85 -15.98 6.11
CA SER A 185 -8.90 -15.12 4.93
C SER A 185 -9.50 -15.81 3.71
N SER A 186 -10.00 -14.99 2.80
CA SER A 186 -10.49 -15.37 1.47
C SER A 186 -9.59 -14.79 0.38
N THR A 187 -9.91 -15.13 -0.86
CA THR A 187 -9.19 -14.71 -2.06
C THR A 187 -10.20 -14.37 -3.15
N ILE A 188 -9.91 -13.37 -3.96
CA ILE A 188 -10.79 -13.02 -5.09
C ILE A 188 -10.76 -14.11 -6.17
N GLN A 189 -11.79 -14.13 -7.01
CA GLN A 189 -11.82 -14.98 -8.20
C GLN A 189 -10.63 -14.66 -9.13
N LYS A 190 -10.12 -15.68 -9.82
CA LYS A 190 -8.93 -15.56 -10.68
C LYS A 190 -9.19 -14.58 -11.83
N ASN A 191 -8.65 -13.38 -11.68
CA ASN A 191 -8.59 -12.36 -12.71
C ASN A 191 -7.37 -11.47 -12.45
N HIS A 192 -6.31 -11.68 -13.22
CA HIS A 192 -5.03 -11.01 -12.98
C HIS A 192 -5.08 -9.50 -13.20
N PHE A 193 -5.92 -9.02 -14.11
CA PHE A 193 -6.10 -7.59 -14.33
C PHE A 193 -6.78 -6.93 -13.12
N VAL A 194 -7.88 -7.52 -12.65
CA VAL A 194 -8.59 -7.03 -11.46
C VAL A 194 -7.68 -7.11 -10.24
N ALA A 195 -7.00 -8.23 -10.03
CA ALA A 195 -6.08 -8.42 -8.90
C ALA A 195 -4.98 -7.34 -8.87
N PHE A 196 -4.41 -7.01 -10.03
CA PHE A 196 -3.40 -5.95 -10.14
C PHE A 196 -3.99 -4.57 -9.83
N ILE A 197 -5.07 -4.17 -10.52
CA ILE A 197 -5.62 -2.82 -10.38
C ILE A 197 -6.22 -2.56 -8.99
N THR A 198 -6.78 -3.57 -8.34
CA THR A 198 -7.36 -3.39 -7.01
C THR A 198 -6.32 -3.26 -5.92
N CYS A 199 -5.24 -4.05 -5.93
CA CYS A 199 -4.21 -3.99 -4.89
C CYS A 199 -2.93 -4.77 -5.25
N TYR A 200 -2.37 -4.64 -6.45
CA TYR A 200 -1.10 -5.31 -6.82
C TYR A 200 -1.08 -6.82 -6.52
N PHE A 201 -2.16 -7.53 -6.86
CA PHE A 201 -2.38 -8.94 -6.57
C PHE A 201 -2.67 -9.32 -5.11
N PHE A 202 -2.76 -8.38 -4.16
CA PHE A 202 -3.13 -8.66 -2.77
C PHE A 202 -4.55 -9.19 -2.59
N GLY A 203 -5.41 -9.04 -3.60
CA GLY A 203 -6.69 -9.75 -3.64
C GLY A 203 -6.53 -11.28 -3.61
N TYR A 204 -5.35 -11.81 -3.96
CA TYR A 204 -4.95 -13.20 -3.72
C TYR A 204 -4.40 -13.36 -2.29
N HIS A 205 -5.21 -12.93 -1.32
CA HIS A 205 -4.76 -12.71 0.06
C HIS A 205 -4.48 -14.01 0.82
N LEU A 206 -5.34 -15.02 0.65
CA LEU A 206 -5.08 -16.35 1.20
C LEU A 206 -3.75 -16.92 0.67
N GLU A 207 -3.49 -16.76 -0.63
CA GLU A 207 -2.24 -17.21 -1.23
C GLU A 207 -1.03 -16.44 -0.69
N HIS A 208 -1.20 -15.16 -0.38
CA HIS A 208 -0.20 -14.32 0.30
C HIS A 208 0.13 -14.86 1.69
N HIS A 209 -0.88 -15.11 2.53
CA HIS A 209 -0.65 -15.68 3.86
C HIS A 209 -0.01 -17.08 3.83
N GLN A 210 -0.37 -17.92 2.86
CA GLN A 210 0.24 -19.23 2.65
C GLN A 210 1.70 -19.14 2.16
N LYS A 211 2.03 -18.10 1.39
CA LYS A 211 3.35 -17.92 0.76
C LYS A 211 3.84 -16.48 0.96
N PRO A 212 4.11 -16.03 2.19
CA PRO A 212 4.45 -14.64 2.50
C PRO A 212 5.78 -14.20 1.86
N ASN A 213 6.65 -15.15 1.53
CA ASN A 213 7.89 -14.88 0.82
C ASN A 213 7.71 -14.68 -0.69
N MET A 214 6.48 -14.77 -1.22
CA MET A 214 6.15 -14.52 -2.61
C MET A 214 5.85 -13.03 -2.82
N PRO A 215 6.70 -12.29 -3.56
CA PRO A 215 6.46 -10.88 -3.81
C PRO A 215 5.23 -10.68 -4.71
N TRP A 216 4.66 -9.49 -4.65
CA TRP A 216 3.42 -9.15 -5.32
C TRP A 216 3.46 -9.42 -6.84
N TRP A 217 4.60 -9.19 -7.50
CA TRP A 217 4.78 -9.41 -8.93
C TRP A 217 4.85 -10.89 -9.33
N GLN A 218 4.97 -11.80 -8.37
CA GLN A 218 4.95 -13.26 -8.58
C GLN A 218 3.72 -13.93 -7.97
N LEU A 219 2.93 -13.23 -7.15
CA LEU A 219 1.77 -13.78 -6.46
C LEU A 219 0.71 -14.32 -7.42
N HIS A 220 0.59 -13.76 -8.63
CA HIS A 220 -0.31 -14.31 -9.65
C HIS A 220 -0.04 -15.77 -10.02
N LYS A 221 1.20 -16.26 -9.86
CA LYS A 221 1.61 -17.64 -10.17
C LYS A 221 1.12 -18.66 -9.15
N THR A 222 0.70 -18.21 -7.96
CA THR A 222 0.20 -19.10 -6.91
C THR A 222 -1.29 -19.37 -7.05
N LYS A 223 -2.00 -18.59 -7.87
CA LYS A 223 -3.42 -18.74 -8.13
C LYS A 223 -3.69 -19.86 -9.12
N SER A 224 -4.29 -20.96 -8.63
CA SER A 224 -4.83 -22.05 -9.46
C SER A 224 -6.02 -21.56 -10.29
#